data_AF-A0A7I8LFU5-F1
#
_entry.id   AF-A0A7I8LFU5-F1
#
_cell.length_a   1.000
_cell.length_b   1.000
_cell.length_c   1.000
_cell.angle_alpha   90.00
_cell.angle_beta   90.00
_cell.angle_gamma   90.00
#
_symmetry.space_group_name_H-M   'P 1'
#
loop_
_entity.id
_entity.type
_entity.pdbx_description
1 polymer ?
#
loop_
_entity_poly.entity_id
_entity_poly.type
_entity_poly.pdbx_seq_one_letter_code
_entity_poly.pdbx_strand_id
1 'polypeptide(L)'
;MMRNSIATYKESLSRIASDVQEAADELEVLAPRDGEETLFSDRRISHRFAQSTSPSASPPANGINSGSRAEAELHKAEIQRLRTSETEIKTLAINYAAMLKEKETNKEMQEKILQLESTLMTTRKERDKTLKELTRLKQHLLDKELEESDKMDEDSRLIEELRASIATQRAHILKLEKALNQENAKNEEAQRTKNDELRQANEIINGLKQKIANYANILESRNAELQNLQTALGQYYAEAEAKERLEGDVVAARAESARLSELLKVANEKLERLEAEKEEVVSKLTQAERTSSDGKLAVQRLQEENLRLRRTLEQSMTRINRMSLDSDYSVDRRIVIKLLLTYFERNHGKEVLDLMVRMLGFSEEEKQRIVAAQQAAGKGVVRGVLGFPGRLVGGILGGGSRESSSALSENQSFADLWVDFLLKETEEREKRELAESTGALAGGSPGNSATPLRPHQSATIPDAEFATVPLTSPVNTSEHTRPISGSSSRY
;
A
#
# COMPACT_ATOMS: atom_id res chain seq x y z
N MET A 1 -24.92 -41.00 -16.30
CA MET A 1 -25.86 -42.14 -16.50
C MET A 1 -25.75 -42.77 -17.89
N MET A 2 -25.92 -42.03 -19.00
CA MET A 2 -25.98 -42.59 -20.38
C MET A 2 -24.91 -43.63 -20.77
N ARG A 3 -23.64 -43.51 -20.30
CA ARG A 3 -22.56 -44.46 -20.65
C ARG A 3 -22.85 -45.90 -20.21
N ASN A 4 -23.61 -46.11 -19.13
CA ASN A 4 -23.93 -47.44 -18.62
C ASN A 4 -24.91 -48.17 -19.55
N SER A 5 -25.91 -47.47 -20.10
CA SER A 5 -26.90 -48.05 -21.03
C SER A 5 -26.27 -48.55 -22.32
N ILE A 6 -25.21 -47.90 -22.80
CA ILE A 6 -24.48 -48.34 -24.01
C ILE A 6 -23.70 -49.62 -23.73
N ALA A 7 -23.11 -49.77 -22.54
CA ALA A 7 -22.43 -51.00 -22.14
C ALA A 7 -23.41 -52.19 -22.04
N THR A 8 -24.55 -52.01 -21.35
CA THR A 8 -25.56 -53.08 -21.20
C THR A 8 -26.19 -53.47 -22.54
N TYR A 9 -26.39 -52.51 -23.47
CA TYR A 9 -26.92 -52.82 -24.81
C TYR A 9 -25.91 -53.62 -25.64
N LYS A 10 -24.60 -53.30 -25.55
CA LYS A 10 -23.54 -54.09 -26.20
C LYS A 10 -23.45 -55.50 -25.64
N GLU A 11 -23.53 -55.66 -24.32
CA GLU A 11 -23.52 -56.97 -23.65
C GLU A 11 -24.73 -57.83 -24.06
N SER A 12 -25.92 -57.23 -24.15
CA SER A 12 -27.13 -57.91 -24.63
C SER A 12 -27.00 -58.40 -26.07
N LEU A 13 -26.39 -57.61 -26.97
CA LEU A 13 -26.14 -58.01 -28.35
C LEU A 13 -25.10 -59.14 -28.44
N SER A 14 -24.07 -59.13 -27.59
CA SER A 14 -23.08 -60.20 -27.54
C SER A 14 -23.66 -61.54 -27.07
N ARG A 15 -24.65 -61.55 -26.15
CA ARG A 15 -25.37 -62.79 -25.79
C ARG A 15 -26.17 -63.34 -26.97
N ILE A 16 -27.03 -62.51 -27.58
CA ILE A 16 -27.87 -62.92 -28.72
C ILE A 16 -27.02 -63.49 -29.87
N ALA A 17 -25.82 -62.93 -30.11
CA ALA A 17 -24.89 -63.45 -31.12
C ALA A 17 -24.31 -64.83 -30.77
N SER A 18 -24.11 -65.15 -29.49
CA SER A 18 -23.70 -66.51 -29.06
C SER A 18 -24.88 -67.50 -29.15
N ASP A 19 -26.05 -67.12 -28.64
CA ASP A 19 -27.24 -67.98 -28.60
C ASP A 19 -27.67 -68.42 -30.02
N VAL A 20 -27.51 -67.53 -31.02
CA VAL A 20 -27.77 -67.82 -32.44
C VAL A 20 -26.71 -68.73 -33.08
N GLN A 21 -25.47 -68.70 -32.58
CA GLN A 21 -24.40 -69.57 -33.08
C GLN A 21 -24.53 -71.00 -32.55
N GLU A 22 -24.93 -71.17 -31.28
CA GLU A 22 -25.13 -72.48 -30.65
C GLU A 22 -26.33 -73.23 -31.28
N ALA A 23 -27.37 -72.51 -31.69
CA ALA A 23 -28.54 -73.07 -32.38
C ALA A 23 -28.29 -73.53 -33.84
N ALA A 24 -27.11 -73.25 -34.42
CA ALA A 24 -26.78 -73.65 -35.79
C ALA A 24 -26.18 -75.07 -35.88
N ASP A 25 -25.55 -75.55 -34.81
CA ASP A 25 -24.73 -76.78 -34.82
C ASP A 25 -25.55 -78.06 -34.49
N GLU A 26 -26.82 -77.96 -34.10
CA GLU A 26 -27.69 -79.11 -33.74
C GLU A 26 -28.55 -79.70 -34.88
N LEU A 27 -28.44 -79.20 -36.13
CA LEU A 27 -29.46 -79.44 -37.17
C LEU A 27 -28.95 -80.02 -38.52
N GLU A 28 -27.98 -80.95 -38.49
CA GLU A 28 -27.54 -81.73 -39.66
C GLU A 28 -27.64 -83.26 -39.46
N VAL A 29 -28.87 -83.80 -39.36
CA VAL A 29 -29.11 -85.26 -39.32
C VAL A 29 -30.32 -85.69 -40.18
N LEU A 30 -30.04 -86.53 -41.18
CA LEU A 30 -30.92 -87.44 -41.95
C LEU A 30 -32.09 -86.86 -42.79
N ALA A 31 -31.96 -87.02 -44.11
CA ALA A 31 -33.06 -87.36 -45.01
C ALA A 31 -32.59 -88.44 -46.03
N PRO A 32 -33.39 -89.47 -46.37
CA PRO A 32 -33.00 -90.58 -47.25
C PRO A 32 -33.39 -90.35 -48.72
N ARG A 33 -33.05 -91.30 -49.62
CA ARG A 33 -33.56 -91.32 -51.00
C ARG A 33 -33.82 -92.73 -51.54
N ASP A 34 -34.83 -92.77 -52.39
CA ASP A 34 -35.44 -93.84 -53.21
C ASP A 34 -34.43 -94.67 -54.06
N GLY A 35 -34.79 -95.84 -54.63
CA GLY A 35 -36.09 -96.49 -54.72
C GLY A 35 -36.08 -97.70 -55.69
N GLU A 36 -37.21 -97.95 -56.36
CA GLU A 36 -37.45 -98.97 -57.42
C GLU A 36 -37.37 -100.46 -57.02
N GLU A 37 -37.96 -101.42 -57.75
CA GLU A 37 -39.36 -101.53 -58.25
C GLU A 37 -39.62 -103.00 -58.69
N THR A 38 -40.89 -103.43 -58.81
CA THR A 38 -41.36 -104.64 -59.57
C THR A 38 -40.89 -106.05 -59.10
N LEU A 39 -41.54 -107.20 -59.40
CA LEU A 39 -42.91 -107.59 -59.81
C LEU A 39 -43.11 -109.08 -59.37
N PHE A 40 -44.34 -109.48 -59.01
CA PHE A 40 -44.97 -110.83 -58.93
C PHE A 40 -44.18 -112.12 -58.61
N SER A 41 -44.83 -113.01 -57.85
CA SER A 41 -44.28 -114.33 -57.47
C SER A 41 -45.29 -115.49 -57.62
N ASP A 42 -44.72 -116.68 -57.85
CA ASP A 42 -45.20 -118.03 -57.47
C ASP A 42 -46.37 -118.74 -58.22
N ARG A 43 -46.04 -119.96 -58.74
CA ARG A 43 -46.79 -121.26 -58.67
C ARG A 43 -48.20 -121.43 -59.30
N ARG A 44 -48.67 -122.64 -59.69
CA ARG A 44 -48.11 -123.96 -60.14
C ARG A 44 -49.30 -124.87 -60.55
N ILE A 45 -49.04 -126.06 -61.17
CA ILE A 45 -49.93 -127.27 -61.20
C ILE A 45 -51.22 -127.13 -62.08
N SER A 46 -51.76 -128.14 -62.80
CA SER A 46 -51.30 -129.47 -63.31
C SER A 46 -52.37 -130.07 -64.28
N HIS A 47 -52.09 -131.28 -64.82
CA HIS A 47 -53.01 -132.29 -65.39
C HIS A 47 -53.23 -132.45 -66.92
N ARG A 48 -52.55 -133.51 -67.42
CA ARG A 48 -52.98 -134.55 -68.38
C ARG A 48 -54.47 -134.99 -68.24
N PHE A 49 -55.14 -135.71 -69.16
CA PHE A 49 -54.67 -136.62 -70.24
C PHE A 49 -55.79 -136.93 -71.28
N ALA A 50 -55.43 -137.20 -72.53
CA ALA A 50 -56.13 -138.05 -73.52
C ALA A 50 -55.14 -138.35 -74.66
N GLN A 51 -55.21 -139.42 -75.48
CA GLN A 51 -56.26 -140.42 -75.72
C GLN A 51 -55.69 -141.86 -75.67
N SER A 52 -56.56 -142.87 -75.74
CA SER A 52 -56.22 -144.29 -75.93
C SER A 52 -57.10 -144.91 -77.03
N THR A 53 -56.59 -145.89 -77.78
CA THR A 53 -57.40 -146.70 -78.72
C THR A 53 -56.77 -148.08 -79.01
N SER A 54 -57.45 -149.14 -78.59
CA SER A 54 -57.32 -150.57 -78.96
C SER A 54 -58.30 -151.38 -78.08
N PRO A 55 -58.71 -152.63 -78.40
CA PRO A 55 -58.38 -153.45 -79.58
C PRO A 55 -59.61 -154.08 -80.30
N SER A 56 -59.33 -154.91 -81.32
CA SER A 56 -60.05 -156.15 -81.69
C SER A 56 -61.50 -156.11 -82.22
N ALA A 57 -61.70 -156.57 -83.47
CA ALA A 57 -62.25 -157.92 -83.73
C ALA A 57 -62.22 -158.31 -85.24
N SER A 58 -61.97 -159.60 -85.50
CA SER A 58 -62.19 -160.30 -86.80
C SER A 58 -63.58 -161.01 -86.76
N PRO A 59 -64.07 -161.76 -87.79
CA PRO A 59 -63.50 -162.08 -89.12
C PRO A 59 -64.49 -161.94 -90.32
N PRO A 60 -64.03 -162.12 -91.58
CA PRO A 60 -64.89 -162.32 -92.76
C PRO A 60 -65.18 -163.81 -93.06
N ALA A 61 -66.12 -164.09 -93.97
CA ALA A 61 -66.55 -165.44 -94.36
C ALA A 61 -66.68 -165.64 -95.89
N ASN A 62 -66.64 -166.90 -96.36
CA ASN A 62 -67.00 -167.35 -97.72
C ASN A 62 -67.01 -168.90 -97.77
N GLY A 63 -67.85 -169.61 -98.53
CA GLY A 63 -69.17 -169.28 -99.13
C GLY A 63 -70.23 -170.24 -98.53
N ILE A 64 -71.05 -171.04 -99.23
CA ILE A 64 -71.54 -171.17 -100.64
C ILE A 64 -72.83 -172.08 -100.55
N ASN A 65 -73.76 -172.24 -101.49
CA ASN A 65 -73.94 -171.87 -102.91
C ASN A 65 -75.45 -171.79 -103.30
N SER A 66 -75.74 -171.32 -104.52
CA SER A 66 -76.89 -171.67 -105.38
C SER A 66 -78.34 -171.66 -104.82
N GLY A 67 -79.11 -170.61 -105.17
CA GLY A 67 -80.59 -170.62 -105.06
C GLY A 67 -81.31 -169.32 -105.47
N SER A 68 -81.97 -169.31 -106.63
CA SER A 68 -83.25 -168.61 -106.91
C SER A 68 -83.51 -167.11 -106.55
N ARG A 69 -82.53 -166.21 -106.73
CA ARG A 69 -82.62 -164.78 -107.19
C ARG A 69 -83.63 -163.76 -106.57
N ALA A 70 -84.78 -164.11 -106.00
CA ALA A 70 -85.87 -163.18 -105.69
C ALA A 70 -85.74 -162.50 -104.30
N GLU A 71 -85.43 -163.26 -103.25
CA GLU A 71 -85.39 -162.76 -101.87
C GLU A 71 -84.23 -161.78 -101.62
N ALA A 72 -83.17 -161.86 -102.43
CA ALA A 72 -82.01 -160.99 -102.36
C ALA A 72 -82.33 -159.50 -102.58
N GLU A 73 -83.31 -159.17 -103.43
CA GLU A 73 -83.71 -157.77 -103.66
C GLU A 73 -84.51 -157.19 -102.47
N LEU A 74 -85.27 -158.03 -101.74
CA LEU A 74 -85.99 -157.61 -100.53
C LEU A 74 -85.01 -157.26 -99.39
N HIS A 75 -84.03 -158.12 -99.12
CA HIS A 75 -82.98 -157.83 -98.13
C HIS A 75 -82.09 -156.66 -98.54
N LYS A 76 -81.85 -156.46 -99.83
CA LYS A 76 -81.09 -155.33 -100.38
C LYS A 76 -81.84 -154.01 -100.21
N ALA A 77 -83.16 -153.98 -100.43
CA ALA A 77 -84.01 -152.83 -100.14
C ALA A 77 -84.05 -152.53 -98.62
N GLU A 78 -84.12 -153.56 -97.76
CA GLU A 78 -84.07 -153.39 -96.31
C GLU A 78 -82.72 -152.84 -95.83
N ILE A 79 -81.61 -153.38 -96.33
CA ILE A 79 -80.26 -152.85 -96.05
C ILE A 79 -80.14 -151.40 -96.53
N GLN A 80 -80.76 -151.04 -97.66
CA GLN A 80 -80.77 -149.66 -98.14
C GLN A 80 -81.61 -148.73 -97.25
N ARG A 81 -82.75 -149.19 -96.73
CA ARG A 81 -83.57 -148.48 -95.73
C ARG A 81 -82.84 -148.31 -94.40
N LEU A 82 -82.14 -149.36 -93.95
CA LEU A 82 -81.31 -149.30 -92.75
C LEU A 82 -80.14 -148.32 -92.96
N ARG A 83 -79.49 -148.33 -94.13
CA ARG A 83 -78.45 -147.35 -94.49
C ARG A 83 -78.95 -145.91 -94.51
N THR A 84 -80.15 -145.62 -95.03
CA THR A 84 -80.72 -144.26 -94.94
C THR A 84 -81.00 -143.87 -93.49
N SER A 85 -81.63 -144.76 -92.71
CA SER A 85 -81.86 -144.51 -91.26
C SER A 85 -80.56 -144.34 -90.47
N GLU A 86 -79.48 -145.04 -90.85
CA GLU A 86 -78.16 -144.90 -90.25
C GLU A 86 -77.54 -143.54 -90.58
N THR A 87 -77.71 -143.04 -91.81
CA THR A 87 -77.29 -141.68 -92.18
C THR A 87 -78.16 -140.59 -91.53
N GLU A 88 -79.46 -140.82 -91.34
CA GLU A 88 -80.37 -139.93 -90.61
C GLU A 88 -79.99 -139.86 -89.12
N ILE A 89 -79.75 -141.02 -88.47
CA ILE A 89 -79.28 -141.08 -87.08
C ILE A 89 -77.90 -140.43 -86.94
N LYS A 90 -76.97 -140.64 -87.89
CA LYS A 90 -75.65 -139.99 -87.87
C LYS A 90 -75.72 -138.47 -88.07
N THR A 91 -76.54 -137.99 -88.99
CA THR A 91 -76.72 -136.53 -89.20
C THR A 91 -77.46 -135.89 -88.03
N LEU A 92 -78.45 -136.55 -87.44
CA LEU A 92 -79.08 -136.13 -86.18
C LEU A 92 -78.08 -136.11 -85.02
N ALA A 93 -77.21 -137.12 -84.88
CA ALA A 93 -76.18 -137.16 -83.83
C ALA A 93 -75.14 -136.04 -84.00
N ILE A 94 -74.72 -135.74 -85.24
CA ILE A 94 -73.84 -134.60 -85.55
C ILE A 94 -74.55 -133.28 -85.22
N ASN A 95 -75.84 -133.14 -85.55
CA ASN A 95 -76.63 -131.95 -85.21
C ASN A 95 -76.80 -131.79 -83.69
N TYR A 96 -77.10 -132.87 -82.95
CA TYR A 96 -77.13 -132.85 -81.49
C TYR A 96 -75.77 -132.49 -80.87
N ALA A 97 -74.65 -133.00 -81.42
CA ALA A 97 -73.31 -132.62 -80.97
C ALA A 97 -72.99 -131.15 -81.26
N ALA A 98 -73.45 -130.61 -82.41
CA ALA A 98 -73.35 -129.20 -82.73
C ALA A 98 -74.18 -128.34 -81.77
N MET A 99 -75.46 -128.66 -81.55
CA MET A 99 -76.33 -127.97 -80.59
C MET A 99 -75.80 -128.04 -79.15
N LEU A 100 -75.20 -129.17 -78.73
CA LEU A 100 -74.58 -129.29 -77.41
C LEU A 100 -73.35 -128.38 -77.29
N LYS A 101 -72.50 -128.33 -78.31
CA LYS A 101 -71.34 -127.42 -78.34
C LYS A 101 -71.77 -125.96 -78.38
N GLU A 102 -72.77 -125.63 -79.20
CA GLU A 102 -73.36 -124.29 -79.28
C GLU A 102 -73.94 -123.87 -77.93
N LYS A 103 -74.69 -124.76 -77.26
CA LYS A 103 -75.23 -124.54 -75.91
C LYS A 103 -74.14 -124.30 -74.88
N GLU A 104 -73.03 -125.04 -74.91
CA GLU A 104 -71.92 -124.79 -73.99
C GLU A 104 -71.21 -123.47 -74.32
N THR A 105 -71.01 -123.11 -75.60
CA THR A 105 -70.47 -121.79 -75.95
C THR A 105 -71.41 -120.64 -75.58
N ASN A 106 -72.73 -120.85 -75.65
CA ASN A 106 -73.74 -119.89 -75.19
C ASN A 106 -73.71 -119.75 -73.66
N LYS A 107 -73.49 -120.85 -72.92
CA LYS A 107 -73.30 -120.84 -71.47
C LYS A 107 -71.99 -120.15 -71.07
N GLU A 108 -70.87 -120.47 -71.70
CA GLU A 108 -69.61 -119.74 -71.53
C GLU A 108 -69.78 -118.24 -71.83
N MET A 109 -70.52 -117.89 -72.87
CA MET A 109 -70.80 -116.50 -73.24
C MET A 109 -71.67 -115.81 -72.18
N GLN A 110 -72.68 -116.49 -71.63
CA GLN A 110 -73.47 -115.98 -70.50
C GLN A 110 -72.62 -115.78 -69.23
N GLU A 111 -71.75 -116.75 -68.90
CA GLU A 111 -70.81 -116.63 -67.77
C GLU A 111 -69.85 -115.45 -67.97
N LYS A 112 -69.32 -115.25 -69.19
CA LYS A 112 -68.47 -114.10 -69.56
C LYS A 112 -69.24 -112.77 -69.52
N ILE A 113 -70.50 -112.74 -69.95
CA ILE A 113 -71.37 -111.55 -69.85
C ILE A 113 -71.58 -111.19 -68.37
N LEU A 114 -71.93 -112.15 -67.51
CA LEU A 114 -72.12 -111.90 -66.07
C LEU A 114 -70.83 -111.43 -65.38
N GLN A 115 -69.67 -111.95 -65.78
CA GLN A 115 -68.36 -111.47 -65.29
C GLN A 115 -68.07 -110.04 -65.75
N LEU A 116 -68.35 -109.72 -67.02
CA LEU A 116 -68.20 -108.36 -67.56
C LEU A 116 -69.19 -107.39 -66.90
N GLU A 117 -70.45 -107.77 -66.68
CA GLU A 117 -71.43 -106.95 -65.96
C GLU A 117 -71.02 -106.70 -64.51
N SER A 118 -70.50 -107.73 -63.82
CA SER A 118 -69.99 -107.61 -62.45
C SER A 118 -68.80 -106.64 -62.36
N THR A 119 -67.80 -106.78 -63.24
CA THR A 119 -66.62 -105.90 -63.29
C THR A 119 -66.94 -104.48 -63.78
N LEU A 120 -67.93 -104.32 -64.67
CA LEU A 120 -68.47 -103.01 -65.04
C LEU A 120 -69.17 -102.37 -63.81
N MET A 121 -69.89 -103.16 -63.00
CA MET A 121 -70.57 -102.66 -61.80
C MET A 121 -69.62 -102.34 -60.63
N THR A 122 -68.47 -103.00 -60.48
CA THR A 122 -67.43 -102.58 -59.53
C THR A 122 -66.74 -101.30 -59.99
N THR A 123 -66.30 -101.24 -61.25
CA THR A 123 -65.63 -100.05 -61.81
C THR A 123 -66.55 -98.82 -61.86
N ARG A 124 -67.87 -98.99 -62.07
CA ARG A 124 -68.86 -97.91 -61.86
C ARG A 124 -68.84 -97.42 -60.41
N LYS A 125 -68.97 -98.31 -59.42
CA LYS A 125 -68.97 -97.94 -57.99
C LYS A 125 -67.67 -97.29 -57.54
N GLU A 126 -66.53 -97.71 -58.08
CA GLU A 126 -65.21 -97.12 -57.81
C GLU A 126 -65.10 -95.72 -58.40
N ARG A 127 -65.47 -95.54 -59.67
CA ARG A 127 -65.55 -94.22 -60.31
C ARG A 127 -66.53 -93.28 -59.61
N ASP A 128 -67.64 -93.80 -59.08
CA ASP A 128 -68.62 -93.00 -58.32
C ASP A 128 -68.16 -92.69 -56.88
N LYS A 129 -67.14 -93.38 -56.35
CA LYS A 129 -66.40 -92.96 -55.13
C LYS A 129 -65.38 -91.87 -55.47
N THR A 130 -64.51 -92.10 -56.46
CA THR A 130 -63.46 -91.14 -56.80
C THR A 130 -64.03 -89.81 -57.31
N LEU A 131 -65.19 -89.80 -57.97
CA LEU A 131 -65.92 -88.57 -58.29
C LEU A 131 -66.41 -87.82 -57.05
N LYS A 132 -66.85 -88.51 -55.98
CA LYS A 132 -67.26 -87.88 -54.71
C LYS A 132 -66.05 -87.35 -53.94
N GLU A 133 -64.96 -88.10 -53.91
CA GLU A 133 -63.68 -87.70 -53.31
C GLU A 133 -63.09 -86.48 -54.03
N LEU A 134 -63.09 -86.48 -55.37
CA LEU A 134 -62.70 -85.33 -56.20
C LEU A 134 -63.60 -84.11 -55.96
N THR A 135 -64.92 -84.31 -55.79
CA THR A 135 -65.86 -83.22 -55.48
C THR A 135 -65.59 -82.64 -54.09
N ARG A 136 -65.35 -83.49 -53.08
CA ARG A 136 -64.98 -83.05 -51.73
C ARG A 136 -63.64 -82.31 -51.72
N LEU A 137 -62.64 -82.80 -52.45
CA LEU A 137 -61.32 -82.16 -52.54
C LEU A 137 -61.41 -80.81 -53.25
N LYS A 138 -62.20 -80.70 -54.33
CA LYS A 138 -62.48 -79.42 -54.99
C LYS A 138 -63.16 -78.43 -54.05
N GLN A 139 -64.16 -78.85 -53.28
CA GLN A 139 -64.82 -77.98 -52.32
C GLN A 139 -63.82 -77.49 -51.26
N HIS A 140 -63.05 -78.40 -50.64
CA HIS A 140 -62.03 -78.04 -49.66
C HIS A 140 -60.94 -77.10 -50.22
N LEU A 141 -60.58 -77.23 -51.51
CA LEU A 141 -59.65 -76.30 -52.15
C LEU A 141 -60.26 -74.91 -52.30
N LEU A 142 -61.53 -74.80 -52.72
CA LEU A 142 -62.26 -73.53 -52.80
C LEU A 142 -62.49 -72.91 -51.42
N ASP A 143 -62.86 -73.70 -50.42
CA ASP A 143 -63.05 -73.26 -49.03
C ASP A 143 -61.73 -72.68 -48.48
N LYS A 144 -60.59 -73.32 -48.77
CA LYS A 144 -59.26 -72.83 -48.38
C LYS A 144 -58.84 -71.59 -49.19
N GLU A 145 -59.12 -71.54 -50.48
CA GLU A 145 -58.82 -70.39 -51.34
C GLU A 145 -59.57 -69.13 -50.87
N LEU A 146 -60.82 -69.29 -50.41
CA LEU A 146 -61.59 -68.23 -49.76
C LEU A 146 -61.00 -67.86 -48.38
N GLU A 147 -60.69 -68.82 -47.52
CA GLU A 147 -60.07 -68.56 -46.20
C GLU A 147 -58.69 -67.87 -46.31
N GLU A 148 -57.94 -68.16 -47.37
CA GLU A 148 -56.65 -67.52 -47.68
C GLU A 148 -56.84 -66.12 -48.29
N SER A 149 -57.91 -65.90 -49.08
CA SER A 149 -58.31 -64.59 -49.58
C SER A 149 -58.77 -63.64 -48.46
N ASP A 150 -59.65 -64.11 -47.56
CA ASP A 150 -60.15 -63.32 -46.44
C ASP A 150 -58.99 -62.85 -45.53
N LYS A 151 -58.00 -63.72 -45.30
CA LYS A 151 -56.77 -63.37 -44.56
C LYS A 151 -55.89 -62.37 -45.29
N MET A 152 -55.75 -62.47 -46.61
CA MET A 152 -55.01 -61.48 -47.40
C MET A 152 -55.68 -60.10 -47.35
N ASP A 153 -57.01 -60.03 -47.27
CA ASP A 153 -57.74 -58.77 -47.10
C ASP A 153 -57.61 -58.22 -45.66
N GLU A 154 -57.64 -59.07 -44.63
CA GLU A 154 -57.37 -58.67 -43.24
C GLU A 154 -55.93 -58.15 -43.06
N ASP A 155 -54.92 -58.86 -43.57
CA ASP A 155 -53.51 -58.43 -43.55
C ASP A 155 -53.30 -57.14 -44.35
N SER A 156 -53.93 -57.00 -45.52
CA SER A 156 -53.86 -55.78 -46.33
C SER A 156 -54.42 -54.58 -45.57
N ARG A 157 -55.57 -54.75 -44.90
CA ARG A 157 -56.19 -53.72 -44.06
C ARG A 157 -55.31 -53.34 -42.87
N LEU A 158 -54.70 -54.32 -42.19
CA LEU A 158 -53.76 -54.08 -41.09
C LEU A 158 -52.51 -53.31 -41.56
N ILE A 159 -51.98 -53.67 -42.73
CA ILE A 159 -50.85 -52.98 -43.37
C ILE A 159 -51.22 -51.53 -43.70
N GLU A 160 -52.44 -51.25 -44.17
CA GLU A 160 -52.89 -49.87 -44.41
C GLU A 160 -53.07 -49.06 -43.11
N GLU A 161 -53.65 -49.64 -42.06
CA GLU A 161 -53.78 -48.97 -40.76
C GLU A 161 -52.41 -48.65 -40.15
N LEU A 162 -51.46 -49.58 -40.20
CA LEU A 162 -50.08 -49.36 -39.76
C LEU A 162 -49.38 -48.27 -40.60
N ARG A 163 -49.57 -48.25 -41.92
CA ARG A 163 -49.04 -47.19 -42.81
C ARG A 163 -49.64 -45.82 -42.46
N ALA A 164 -50.94 -45.74 -42.22
CA ALA A 164 -51.62 -44.50 -41.82
C ALA A 164 -51.14 -44.02 -40.44
N SER A 165 -51.01 -44.92 -39.47
CA SER A 165 -50.45 -44.62 -38.15
C SER A 165 -49.03 -44.06 -38.26
N ILE A 166 -48.13 -44.73 -38.99
CA ILE A 166 -46.76 -44.25 -39.24
C ILE A 166 -46.75 -42.88 -39.94
N ALA A 167 -47.66 -42.64 -40.90
CA ALA A 167 -47.76 -41.34 -41.57
C ALA A 167 -48.17 -40.22 -40.61
N THR A 168 -49.17 -40.44 -39.74
CA THR A 168 -49.57 -39.44 -38.73
C THR A 168 -48.47 -39.19 -37.69
N GLN A 169 -47.76 -40.23 -37.24
CA GLN A 169 -46.62 -40.10 -36.32
C GLN A 169 -45.49 -39.28 -36.95
N ARG A 170 -45.11 -39.56 -38.21
CA ARG A 170 -44.12 -38.76 -38.96
C ARG A 170 -44.56 -37.29 -39.11
N ALA A 171 -45.83 -37.04 -39.42
CA ALA A 171 -46.38 -35.69 -39.50
C ALA A 171 -46.40 -34.96 -38.14
N HIS A 172 -46.50 -35.69 -37.02
CA HIS A 172 -46.37 -35.13 -35.67
C HIS A 172 -44.91 -34.81 -35.32
N ILE A 173 -43.98 -35.73 -35.62
CA ILE A 173 -42.53 -35.52 -35.43
C ILE A 173 -42.06 -34.28 -36.19
N LEU A 174 -42.39 -34.14 -37.48
CA LEU A 174 -42.04 -32.98 -38.29
C LEU A 174 -42.60 -31.64 -37.74
N LYS A 175 -43.76 -31.67 -37.08
CA LYS A 175 -44.32 -30.48 -36.39
C LYS A 175 -43.51 -30.13 -35.14
N LEU A 176 -43.14 -31.12 -34.33
CA LEU A 176 -42.30 -30.92 -33.14
C LEU A 176 -40.88 -30.46 -33.50
N GLU A 177 -40.26 -31.06 -34.51
CA GLU A 177 -38.94 -30.65 -35.03
C GLU A 177 -38.96 -29.20 -35.53
N LYS A 178 -40.00 -28.81 -36.27
CA LYS A 178 -40.17 -27.43 -36.72
C LYS A 178 -40.36 -26.46 -35.54
N ALA A 179 -41.15 -26.82 -34.54
CA ALA A 179 -41.35 -26.00 -33.35
C ALA A 179 -40.07 -25.87 -32.52
N LEU A 180 -39.33 -26.96 -32.32
CA LEU A 180 -38.04 -26.98 -31.62
C LEU A 180 -37.00 -26.11 -32.34
N ASN A 181 -36.88 -26.21 -33.66
CA ASN A 181 -35.96 -25.39 -34.43
C ASN A 181 -36.35 -23.89 -34.40
N GLN A 182 -37.65 -23.57 -34.37
CA GLN A 182 -38.12 -22.19 -34.18
C GLN A 182 -37.79 -21.66 -32.78
N GLU A 183 -37.95 -22.46 -31.72
CA GLU A 183 -37.65 -22.00 -30.35
C GLU A 183 -36.13 -21.90 -30.11
N ASN A 184 -35.33 -22.81 -30.66
CA ASN A 184 -33.87 -22.71 -30.67
C ASN A 184 -33.41 -21.41 -31.35
N ALA A 185 -33.99 -21.05 -32.50
CA ALA A 185 -33.65 -19.82 -33.21
C ALA A 185 -33.98 -18.56 -32.39
N LYS A 186 -35.15 -18.50 -31.73
CA LYS A 186 -35.49 -17.40 -30.80
C LYS A 186 -34.53 -17.33 -29.61
N ASN A 187 -34.17 -18.49 -29.04
CA ASN A 187 -33.27 -18.56 -27.89
C ASN A 187 -31.85 -18.13 -28.27
N GLU A 188 -31.37 -18.47 -29.47
CA GLU A 188 -30.13 -17.91 -30.03
C GLU A 188 -30.22 -16.39 -30.22
N GLU A 189 -31.32 -15.88 -30.77
CA GLU A 189 -31.53 -14.43 -30.96
C GLU A 189 -31.55 -13.68 -29.63
N ALA A 190 -32.30 -14.16 -28.65
CA ALA A 190 -32.35 -13.59 -27.30
C ALA A 190 -31.00 -13.68 -26.55
N GLN A 191 -30.20 -14.73 -26.80
CA GLN A 191 -28.85 -14.82 -26.24
C GLN A 191 -27.86 -13.89 -26.97
N ARG A 192 -28.05 -13.61 -28.27
CA ARG A 192 -27.27 -12.62 -29.02
C ARG A 192 -27.57 -11.20 -28.53
N THR A 193 -28.84 -10.79 -28.44
CA THR A 193 -29.21 -9.45 -27.92
C THR A 193 -28.69 -9.24 -26.50
N LYS A 194 -28.87 -10.22 -25.60
CA LYS A 194 -28.32 -10.20 -24.24
C LYS A 194 -26.79 -10.07 -24.21
N ASN A 195 -26.07 -10.72 -25.14
CA ASN A 195 -24.62 -10.57 -25.24
C ASN A 195 -24.22 -9.18 -25.75
N ASP A 196 -24.96 -8.59 -26.70
CA ASP A 196 -24.74 -7.22 -27.19
C ASP A 196 -25.06 -6.17 -26.12
N GLU A 197 -26.13 -6.34 -25.33
CA GLU A 197 -26.46 -5.51 -24.17
C GLU A 197 -25.35 -5.58 -23.10
N LEU A 198 -24.88 -6.79 -22.78
CA LEU A 198 -23.75 -6.99 -21.87
C LEU A 198 -22.46 -6.33 -22.40
N ARG A 199 -22.21 -6.34 -23.72
CA ARG A 199 -21.05 -5.64 -24.29
C ARG A 199 -21.20 -4.12 -24.13
N GLN A 200 -22.34 -3.55 -24.51
CA GLN A 200 -22.63 -2.12 -24.36
C GLN A 200 -22.54 -1.65 -22.89
N ALA A 201 -23.08 -2.43 -21.95
CA ALA A 201 -22.97 -2.15 -20.52
C ALA A 201 -21.51 -2.14 -20.05
N ASN A 202 -20.69 -3.08 -20.51
CA ASN A 202 -19.24 -3.11 -20.19
C ASN A 202 -18.48 -1.94 -20.83
N GLU A 203 -18.80 -1.55 -22.06
CA GLU A 203 -18.24 -0.36 -22.73
C GLU A 203 -18.55 0.92 -21.93
N ILE A 204 -19.80 1.10 -21.49
CA ILE A 204 -20.22 2.22 -20.63
C ILE A 204 -19.50 2.19 -19.28
N ILE A 205 -19.44 1.04 -18.60
CA ILE A 205 -18.75 0.86 -17.31
C ILE A 205 -17.26 1.23 -17.44
N ASN A 206 -16.60 0.82 -18.52
CA ASN A 206 -15.19 1.13 -18.74
C ASN A 206 -14.96 2.62 -19.05
N GLY A 207 -15.85 3.25 -19.84
CA GLY A 207 -15.84 4.71 -20.04
C GLY A 207 -16.08 5.51 -18.76
N LEU A 208 -16.93 5.02 -17.85
CA LEU A 208 -17.14 5.62 -16.53
C LEU A 208 -15.93 5.44 -15.61
N LYS A 209 -15.32 4.25 -15.56
CA LYS A 209 -14.05 4.00 -14.84
C LYS A 209 -12.94 4.94 -15.31
N GLN A 210 -12.80 5.14 -16.62
CA GLN A 210 -11.80 6.06 -17.18
C GLN A 210 -12.07 7.51 -16.77
N LYS A 211 -13.34 7.96 -16.77
CA LYS A 211 -13.71 9.29 -16.26
C LYS A 211 -13.37 9.45 -14.77
N ILE A 212 -13.65 8.44 -13.94
CA ILE A 212 -13.32 8.45 -12.51
C ILE A 212 -11.80 8.54 -12.30
N ALA A 213 -11.01 7.75 -13.04
CA ALA A 213 -9.54 7.84 -12.98
C ALA A 213 -9.01 9.22 -13.40
N ASN A 214 -9.57 9.81 -14.46
CA ASN A 214 -9.22 11.17 -14.88
C ASN A 214 -9.55 12.22 -13.81
N TYR A 215 -10.72 12.13 -13.16
CA TYR A 215 -11.07 13.04 -12.06
C TYR A 215 -10.19 12.85 -10.83
N ALA A 216 -9.80 11.61 -10.50
CA ALA A 216 -8.86 11.33 -9.41
C ALA A 216 -7.48 11.96 -9.68
N ASN A 217 -6.95 11.82 -10.91
CA ASN A 217 -5.68 12.44 -11.30
C ASN A 217 -5.73 13.98 -11.24
N ILE A 218 -6.84 14.60 -11.61
CA ILE A 218 -7.06 16.05 -11.50
C ILE A 218 -7.18 16.49 -10.04
N LEU A 219 -7.85 15.69 -9.19
CA LEU A 219 -7.93 15.96 -7.76
C LEU A 219 -6.54 15.93 -7.12
N GLU A 220 -5.73 14.92 -7.45
CA GLU A 220 -4.37 14.77 -6.92
C GLU A 220 -3.45 15.91 -7.37
N SER A 221 -3.53 16.35 -8.64
CA SER A 221 -2.74 17.50 -9.10
C SER A 221 -3.12 18.79 -8.38
N ARG A 222 -4.42 19.02 -8.12
CA ARG A 222 -4.89 20.17 -7.33
C ARG A 222 -4.52 20.05 -5.84
N ASN A 223 -4.47 18.84 -5.28
CA ASN A 223 -4.02 18.61 -3.91
C ASN A 223 -2.53 18.96 -3.76
N ALA A 224 -1.69 18.55 -4.72
CA ALA A 224 -0.28 18.94 -4.77
C ALA A 224 -0.08 20.46 -4.98
N GLU A 225 -0.89 21.12 -5.83
CA GLU A 225 -0.90 22.58 -5.95
C GLU A 225 -1.24 23.27 -4.62
N LEU A 226 -2.26 22.80 -3.90
CA LEU A 226 -2.65 23.34 -2.59
C LEU A 226 -1.55 23.15 -1.53
N GLN A 227 -0.88 22.00 -1.50
CA GLN A 227 0.24 21.74 -0.59
C GLN A 227 1.46 22.64 -0.89
N ASN A 228 1.75 22.87 -2.17
CA ASN A 228 2.78 23.82 -2.59
C ASN A 228 2.44 25.25 -2.17
N LEU A 229 1.18 25.67 -2.34
CA LEU A 229 0.70 26.99 -1.91
C LEU A 229 0.72 27.15 -0.38
N GLN A 230 0.35 26.13 0.39
CA GLN A 230 0.48 26.15 1.85
C GLN A 230 1.95 26.28 2.29
N THR A 231 2.86 25.59 1.61
CA THR A 231 4.30 25.65 1.88
C THR A 231 4.86 27.04 1.57
N ALA A 232 4.50 27.63 0.43
CA ALA A 232 4.87 29.00 0.06
C ALA A 232 4.29 30.03 1.05
N LEU A 233 3.04 29.86 1.49
CA LEU A 233 2.41 30.73 2.49
C LEU A 233 3.12 30.64 3.86
N GLY A 234 3.52 29.44 4.28
CA GLY A 234 4.33 29.23 5.48
C GLY A 234 5.71 29.91 5.39
N GLN A 235 6.34 29.86 4.21
CA GLN A 235 7.58 30.61 3.94
C GLN A 235 7.37 32.13 4.03
N TYR A 236 6.30 32.67 3.45
CA TYR A 236 5.96 34.10 3.56
C TYR A 236 5.72 34.55 5.01
N TYR A 237 5.08 33.74 5.85
CA TYR A 237 4.95 34.06 7.27
C TYR A 237 6.30 34.07 8.00
N ALA A 238 7.17 33.09 7.75
CA ALA A 238 8.51 33.05 8.33
C ALA A 238 9.39 34.22 7.85
N GLU A 239 9.29 34.62 6.57
CA GLU A 239 10.00 35.78 6.02
C GLU A 239 9.48 37.10 6.62
N ALA A 240 8.17 37.25 6.81
CA ALA A 240 7.58 38.41 7.47
C ALA A 240 8.04 38.53 8.94
N GLU A 241 8.06 37.42 9.68
CA GLU A 241 8.50 37.36 11.08
C GLU A 241 10.03 37.59 11.23
N ALA A 242 10.82 37.20 10.22
CA ALA A 242 12.24 37.53 10.14
C ALA A 242 12.47 39.01 9.79
N LYS A 243 11.66 39.56 8.88
CA LYS A 243 11.69 40.98 8.50
C LYS A 243 11.33 41.89 9.69
N GLU A 244 10.31 41.54 10.48
CA GLU A 244 9.93 42.31 11.68
C GLU A 244 11.08 42.39 12.69
N ARG A 245 11.79 41.27 12.94
CA ARG A 245 13.00 41.26 13.79
C ARG A 245 14.09 42.18 13.24
N LEU A 246 14.40 42.07 11.95
CA LEU A 246 15.41 42.92 11.29
C LEU A 246 15.03 44.42 11.31
N GLU A 247 13.74 44.76 11.21
CA GLU A 247 13.26 46.14 11.37
C GLU A 247 13.44 46.62 12.82
N GLY A 248 13.21 45.76 13.82
CA GLY A 248 13.55 46.01 15.22
C GLY A 248 15.04 46.26 15.46
N ASP A 249 15.91 45.39 14.93
CA ASP A 249 17.38 45.53 15.01
C ASP A 249 17.87 46.83 14.35
N VAL A 250 17.29 47.20 13.19
CA VAL A 250 17.58 48.48 12.51
C VAL A 250 17.14 49.70 13.34
N VAL A 251 16.02 49.62 14.06
CA VAL A 251 15.60 50.68 14.99
C VAL A 251 16.54 50.78 16.18
N ALA A 252 16.94 49.64 16.79
CA ALA A 252 17.89 49.62 17.89
C ALA A 252 19.27 50.16 17.49
N ALA A 253 19.81 49.75 16.34
CA ALA A 253 21.08 50.25 15.81
C ALA A 253 21.03 51.77 15.51
N ARG A 254 19.89 52.29 15.02
CA ARG A 254 19.68 53.74 14.85
C ARG A 254 19.64 54.48 16.19
N ALA A 255 19.01 53.91 17.21
CA ALA A 255 18.95 54.51 18.55
C ALA A 255 20.34 54.61 19.19
N GLU A 256 21.15 53.55 19.14
CA GLU A 256 22.53 53.59 19.64
C GLU A 256 23.44 54.48 18.77
N SER A 257 23.24 54.53 17.45
CA SER A 257 23.94 55.50 16.59
C SER A 257 23.63 56.96 16.98
N ALA A 258 22.36 57.28 17.27
CA ALA A 258 21.97 58.60 17.76
C ALA A 258 22.55 58.90 19.16
N ARG A 259 22.55 57.92 20.06
CA ARG A 259 23.17 58.01 21.39
C ARG A 259 24.66 58.32 21.31
N LEU A 260 25.40 57.59 20.47
CA LEU A 260 26.83 57.80 20.24
C LEU A 260 27.10 59.17 19.61
N SER A 261 26.22 59.63 18.70
CA SER A 261 26.33 60.97 18.11
C SER A 261 26.17 62.09 19.14
N GLU A 262 25.20 61.99 20.05
CA GLU A 262 25.02 62.99 21.12
C GLU A 262 26.15 62.93 22.17
N LEU A 263 26.65 61.73 22.52
CA LEU A 263 27.85 61.58 23.36
C LEU A 263 29.09 62.22 22.72
N LEU A 264 29.27 62.06 21.40
CA LEU A 264 30.36 62.67 20.63
C LEU A 264 30.21 64.20 20.61
N LYS A 265 28.98 64.72 20.41
CA LYS A 265 28.69 66.16 20.49
C LYS A 265 29.03 66.73 21.87
N VAL A 266 28.57 66.10 22.96
CA VAL A 266 28.89 66.53 24.33
C VAL A 266 30.40 66.46 24.63
N ALA A 267 31.10 65.48 24.07
CA ALA A 267 32.56 65.38 24.16
C ALA A 267 33.27 66.52 23.40
N ASN A 268 32.82 66.86 22.19
CA ASN A 268 33.34 67.99 21.42
C ASN A 268 33.07 69.32 22.14
N GLU A 269 31.85 69.57 22.65
CA GLU A 269 31.56 70.78 23.43
C GLU A 269 32.42 70.87 24.71
N LYS A 270 32.81 69.73 25.30
CA LYS A 270 33.75 69.71 26.43
C LYS A 270 35.19 70.03 25.99
N LEU A 271 35.60 69.54 24.82
CA LEU A 271 36.91 69.83 24.23
C LEU A 271 37.03 71.32 23.92
N GLU A 272 36.05 71.91 23.22
CA GLU A 272 35.96 73.36 22.94
C GLU A 272 36.09 74.21 24.21
N ARG A 273 35.38 73.85 25.31
CA ARG A 273 35.50 74.55 26.59
C ARG A 273 36.91 74.44 27.19
N LEU A 274 37.53 73.27 27.15
CA LEU A 274 38.91 73.06 27.63
C LEU A 274 39.95 73.78 26.76
N GLU A 275 39.69 73.94 25.46
CA GLU A 275 40.55 74.73 24.58
C GLU A 275 40.41 76.24 24.84
N ALA A 276 39.20 76.74 25.09
CA ALA A 276 38.98 78.13 25.53
C ALA A 276 39.62 78.42 26.91
N GLU A 277 39.50 77.50 27.88
CA GLU A 277 40.20 77.62 29.18
C GLU A 277 41.73 77.64 29.01
N LYS A 278 42.26 76.77 28.14
CA LYS A 278 43.69 76.73 27.75
C LYS A 278 44.14 78.03 27.09
N GLU A 279 43.37 78.61 26.17
CA GLU A 279 43.67 79.91 25.55
C GLU A 279 43.63 81.07 26.54
N GLU A 280 42.69 81.05 27.50
CA GLU A 280 42.64 82.05 28.57
C GLU A 280 43.86 81.94 29.50
N VAL A 281 44.28 80.72 29.84
CA VAL A 281 45.50 80.45 30.64
C VAL A 281 46.77 80.88 29.88
N VAL A 282 46.87 80.61 28.58
CA VAL A 282 47.99 81.08 27.73
C VAL A 282 47.99 82.62 27.62
N SER A 283 46.83 83.24 27.54
CA SER A 283 46.69 84.71 27.54
C SER A 283 47.14 85.32 28.86
N LYS A 284 46.74 84.73 30.01
CA LYS A 284 47.20 85.12 31.35
C LYS A 284 48.71 84.90 31.52
N LEU A 285 49.25 83.79 31.01
CA LEU A 285 50.69 83.49 31.05
C LEU A 285 51.49 84.53 30.27
N THR A 286 51.14 84.78 29.01
CA THR A 286 51.86 85.79 28.18
C THR A 286 51.72 87.21 28.73
N GLN A 287 50.62 87.55 29.42
CA GLN A 287 50.51 88.80 30.16
C GLN A 287 51.45 88.85 31.37
N ALA A 288 51.55 87.78 32.15
CA ALA A 288 52.46 87.67 33.29
C ALA A 288 53.94 87.65 32.87
N GLU A 289 54.26 87.06 31.72
CA GLU A 289 55.60 87.11 31.12
C GLU A 289 55.98 88.54 30.72
N ARG A 290 55.05 89.29 30.10
CA ARG A 290 55.25 90.72 29.77
C ARG A 290 55.50 91.55 31.02
N THR A 291 54.61 91.51 32.03
CA THR A 291 54.80 92.29 33.26
C THR A 291 56.01 91.84 34.07
N SER A 292 56.40 90.57 34.01
CA SER A 292 57.68 90.08 34.53
C SER A 292 58.88 90.67 33.77
N SER A 293 58.80 90.81 32.45
CA SER A 293 59.86 91.43 31.63
C SER A 293 59.97 92.94 31.89
N ASP A 294 58.85 93.66 31.96
CA ASP A 294 58.82 95.08 32.33
C ASP A 294 59.34 95.30 33.76
N GLY A 295 58.97 94.42 34.69
CA GLY A 295 59.47 94.42 36.07
C GLY A 295 60.99 94.17 36.13
N LYS A 296 61.54 93.25 35.33
CA LYS A 296 62.99 93.04 35.21
C LYS A 296 63.70 94.29 34.66
N LEU A 297 63.15 94.93 33.63
CA LEU A 297 63.69 96.19 33.07
C LEU A 297 63.63 97.34 34.09
N ALA A 298 62.54 97.45 34.87
CA ALA A 298 62.42 98.44 35.94
C ALA A 298 63.42 98.19 37.07
N VAL A 299 63.60 96.93 37.49
CA VAL A 299 64.63 96.53 38.47
C VAL A 299 66.04 96.82 37.96
N GLN A 300 66.34 96.57 36.68
CA GLN A 300 67.64 96.92 36.08
C GLN A 300 67.89 98.43 36.12
N ARG A 301 66.93 99.27 35.73
CA ARG A 301 67.04 100.73 35.84
C ARG A 301 67.27 101.18 37.29
N LEU A 302 66.49 100.64 38.24
CA LEU A 302 66.66 100.95 39.67
C LEU A 302 68.01 100.46 40.21
N GLN A 303 68.57 99.35 39.69
CA GLN A 303 69.92 98.91 40.03
C GLN A 303 70.99 99.86 39.46
N GLU A 304 70.86 100.30 38.20
CA GLU A 304 71.74 101.31 37.60
C GLU A 304 71.70 102.65 38.34
N GLU A 305 70.50 103.11 38.72
CA GLU A 305 70.29 104.30 39.54
C GLU A 305 70.85 104.13 40.96
N ASN A 306 70.65 102.99 41.61
CA ASN A 306 71.22 102.73 42.94
C ASN A 306 72.75 102.66 42.87
N LEU A 307 73.33 102.08 41.82
CA LEU A 307 74.78 102.11 41.55
C LEU A 307 75.27 103.53 41.22
N ARG A 308 74.48 104.36 40.53
CA ARG A 308 74.81 105.77 40.29
C ARG A 308 74.79 106.57 41.59
N LEU A 309 73.75 106.41 42.42
CA LEU A 309 73.63 107.03 43.74
C LEU A 309 74.77 106.57 44.68
N ARG A 310 75.15 105.28 44.66
CA ARG A 310 76.33 104.77 45.38
C ARG A 310 77.62 105.44 44.91
N ARG A 311 77.87 105.54 43.60
CA ARG A 311 79.05 106.26 43.08
C ARG A 311 79.05 107.73 43.47
N THR A 312 77.90 108.42 43.46
CA THR A 312 77.80 109.82 43.91
C THR A 312 77.98 109.95 45.43
N LEU A 313 77.47 109.00 46.22
CA LEU A 313 77.72 108.92 47.66
C LEU A 313 79.20 108.67 47.95
N GLU A 314 79.84 107.71 47.28
CA GLU A 314 81.27 107.41 47.36
C GLU A 314 82.12 108.62 46.94
N GLN A 315 81.74 109.36 45.89
CA GLN A 315 82.38 110.62 45.50
C GLN A 315 82.22 111.70 46.57
N SER A 316 81.04 111.82 47.19
CA SER A 316 80.80 112.77 48.28
C SER A 316 81.56 112.40 49.56
N MET A 317 81.64 111.11 49.88
CA MET A 317 82.40 110.56 51.00
C MET A 317 83.91 110.71 50.76
N THR A 318 84.36 110.54 49.52
CA THR A 318 85.76 110.80 49.12
C THR A 318 86.08 112.29 49.16
N ARG A 319 85.12 113.17 48.83
CA ARG A 319 85.26 114.62 48.99
C ARG A 319 85.36 115.02 50.46
N ILE A 320 84.50 114.47 51.32
CA ILE A 320 84.56 114.66 52.78
C ILE A 320 85.89 114.13 53.31
N ASN A 321 86.28 112.89 53.01
CA ASN A 321 87.53 112.30 53.49
C ASN A 321 88.79 113.05 53.01
N ARG A 322 88.80 113.59 51.78
CA ARG A 322 89.86 114.51 51.32
C ARG A 322 89.85 115.82 52.11
N MET A 323 88.68 116.43 52.30
CA MET A 323 88.52 117.64 53.12
C MET A 323 88.82 117.42 54.62
N SER A 324 88.84 116.17 55.10
CA SER A 324 89.25 115.78 56.46
C SER A 324 90.72 115.36 56.57
N LEU A 325 91.48 115.32 55.46
CA LEU A 325 92.92 114.98 55.45
C LEU A 325 93.83 116.18 55.15
N ASP A 326 93.30 117.25 54.54
CA ASP A 326 94.07 118.43 54.07
C ASP A 326 93.94 119.69 54.98
N SER A 327 93.73 119.53 56.30
CA SER A 327 93.76 120.70 57.22
C SER A 327 94.34 120.41 58.61
N ASP A 328 95.64 120.67 58.78
CA ASP A 328 96.32 120.82 60.07
C ASP A 328 95.77 122.03 60.85
N TYR A 329 94.66 121.86 61.60
CA TYR A 329 94.06 122.99 62.34
C TYR A 329 93.43 122.67 63.70
N SER A 330 94.13 121.89 64.55
CA SER A 330 93.85 121.86 66.00
C SER A 330 95.07 121.52 66.87
N VAL A 331 95.93 122.52 67.07
CA VAL A 331 96.94 122.69 68.15
C VAL A 331 97.96 121.56 68.37
N ASP A 332 99.26 121.84 68.10
CA ASP A 332 100.38 120.94 68.44
C ASP A 332 100.36 120.57 69.94
N ARG A 333 100.27 119.26 70.20
CA ARG A 333 100.27 118.64 71.52
C ARG A 333 101.42 119.12 72.43
N ARG A 334 102.59 119.47 71.87
CA ARG A 334 103.71 120.03 72.65
C ARG A 334 103.40 121.41 73.24
N ILE A 335 102.65 122.25 72.53
CA ILE A 335 102.22 123.56 73.02
C ILE A 335 101.21 123.39 74.16
N VAL A 336 100.23 122.49 73.98
CA VAL A 336 99.20 122.17 74.99
C VAL A 336 99.83 121.70 76.30
N ILE A 337 100.78 120.75 76.23
CA ILE A 337 101.51 120.25 77.42
C ILE A 337 102.27 121.38 78.11
N LYS A 338 102.89 122.30 77.37
CA LYS A 338 103.72 123.38 77.93
C LYS A 338 102.89 124.51 78.56
N LEU A 339 101.70 124.78 78.02
CA LEU A 339 100.70 125.66 78.64
C LEU A 339 100.19 125.09 79.96
N LEU A 340 99.83 123.79 79.98
CA LEU A 340 99.45 123.09 81.22
C LEU A 340 100.57 123.16 82.26
N LEU A 341 101.81 122.80 81.89
CA LEU A 341 102.94 122.81 82.83
C LEU A 341 103.15 124.20 83.45
N THR A 342 103.15 125.25 82.63
CA THR A 342 103.32 126.63 83.13
C THR A 342 102.15 127.13 83.98
N TYR A 343 100.92 126.66 83.76
CA TYR A 343 99.78 126.98 84.62
C TYR A 343 99.92 126.40 86.04
N PHE A 344 100.49 125.19 86.17
CA PHE A 344 100.77 124.58 87.48
C PHE A 344 102.05 125.13 88.13
N GLU A 345 103.13 125.34 87.36
CA GLU A 345 104.41 125.85 87.89
C GLU A 345 104.34 127.33 88.32
N ARG A 346 103.53 128.16 87.65
CA ARG A 346 103.37 129.60 87.99
C ARG A 346 102.02 129.91 88.65
N ASN A 347 101.70 129.12 89.67
CA ASN A 347 100.74 129.48 90.73
C ASN A 347 99.36 129.95 90.19
N HIS A 348 98.85 129.26 89.16
CA HIS A 348 97.49 129.41 88.63
C HIS A 348 97.11 130.82 88.12
N GLY A 349 98.02 131.50 87.42
CA GLY A 349 97.71 132.76 86.75
C GLY A 349 96.53 132.65 85.78
N LYS A 350 95.42 133.36 86.07
CA LYS A 350 94.15 133.31 85.30
C LYS A 350 94.32 133.57 83.79
N GLU A 351 95.29 134.40 83.43
CA GLU A 351 95.63 134.74 82.04
C GLU A 351 96.01 133.52 81.21
N VAL A 352 96.72 132.55 81.81
CA VAL A 352 97.12 131.30 81.13
C VAL A 352 95.92 130.37 80.94
N LEU A 353 94.99 130.33 81.90
CA LEU A 353 93.75 129.55 81.77
C LEU A 353 92.84 130.13 80.68
N ASP A 354 92.66 131.45 80.63
CA ASP A 354 91.85 132.09 79.59
C ASP A 354 92.50 132.00 78.19
N LEU A 355 93.84 132.02 78.11
CA LEU A 355 94.58 131.70 76.89
C LEU A 355 94.41 130.24 76.46
N MET A 356 94.46 129.28 77.39
CA MET A 356 94.20 127.87 77.11
C MET A 356 92.79 127.64 76.58
N VAL A 357 91.77 128.24 77.22
CA VAL A 357 90.37 128.16 76.76
C VAL A 357 90.24 128.67 75.33
N ARG A 358 90.87 129.81 75.02
CA ARG A 358 90.83 130.43 73.69
C ARG A 358 91.61 129.68 72.61
N MET A 359 92.67 128.93 72.97
CA MET A 359 93.44 128.11 72.02
C MET A 359 92.87 126.70 71.82
N LEU A 360 92.36 126.08 72.88
CA LEU A 360 91.85 124.70 72.85
C LEU A 360 90.38 124.61 72.44
N GLY A 361 89.68 125.75 72.35
CA GLY A 361 88.27 125.80 71.98
C GLY A 361 87.34 125.31 73.09
N PHE A 362 87.77 125.35 74.36
CA PHE A 362 86.89 125.04 75.49
C PHE A 362 85.72 126.01 75.51
N SER A 363 84.51 125.49 75.73
CA SER A 363 83.33 126.35 75.84
C SER A 363 83.35 127.13 77.17
N GLU A 364 82.60 128.23 77.28
CA GLU A 364 82.57 129.00 78.53
C GLU A 364 81.92 128.17 79.66
N GLU A 365 81.05 127.20 79.34
CA GLU A 365 80.54 126.19 80.29
C GLU A 365 81.60 125.17 80.72
N GLU A 366 82.67 124.96 79.95
CA GLU A 366 83.81 124.10 80.31
C GLU A 366 84.84 124.85 81.16
N LYS A 367 85.13 126.10 80.80
CA LYS A 367 85.87 127.05 81.66
C LYS A 367 85.17 127.21 83.01
N GLN A 368 83.85 127.41 83.01
CA GLN A 368 83.06 127.42 84.24
C GLN A 368 83.07 126.06 84.95
N ARG A 369 83.03 124.91 84.26
CA ARG A 369 83.15 123.59 84.92
C ARG A 369 84.52 123.32 85.54
N ILE A 370 85.62 123.84 84.98
CA ILE A 370 86.96 123.73 85.60
C ILE A 370 87.04 124.59 86.87
N VAL A 371 86.39 125.76 86.89
CA VAL A 371 86.26 126.61 88.09
C VAL A 371 85.25 126.05 89.10
N ALA A 372 84.13 125.47 88.64
CA ALA A 372 83.04 124.95 89.47
C ALA A 372 83.25 123.50 89.94
N ALA A 373 84.18 122.74 89.37
CA ALA A 373 84.65 121.48 89.95
C ALA A 373 85.25 121.66 91.36
N GLN A 374 85.54 122.91 91.74
CA GLN A 374 85.91 123.31 93.10
C GLN A 374 84.71 123.35 94.08
N GLN A 375 83.44 123.28 93.62
CA GLN A 375 82.22 123.40 94.45
C GLN A 375 80.97 122.59 93.95
N ALA A 376 80.72 121.42 94.58
CA ALA A 376 79.41 120.77 94.86
C ALA A 376 78.45 120.18 93.76
N ALA A 377 78.41 118.84 93.70
CA ALA A 377 77.25 117.89 93.77
C ALA A 377 75.86 118.09 93.09
N GLY A 378 75.29 117.03 92.46
CA GLY A 378 73.81 116.74 92.51
C GLY A 378 73.05 115.97 91.39
N LYS A 379 72.45 114.81 91.74
CA LYS A 379 71.26 114.04 91.19
C LYS A 379 70.38 114.52 89.98
N GLY A 380 70.09 113.61 89.01
CA GLY A 380 68.82 112.79 88.98
C GLY A 380 67.63 112.95 87.96
N VAL A 381 67.31 111.84 87.23
CA VAL A 381 65.97 111.17 86.94
C VAL A 381 64.86 111.77 85.98
N VAL A 382 63.99 110.85 85.44
CA VAL A 382 62.51 110.84 85.06
C VAL A 382 61.91 110.93 83.61
N ARG A 383 60.87 110.07 83.35
CA ARG A 383 59.70 110.08 82.37
C ARG A 383 59.99 109.92 80.83
N GLY A 384 59.08 109.48 79.91
CA GLY A 384 57.69 108.93 79.86
C GLY A 384 57.08 109.04 78.40
N VAL A 385 55.91 108.53 77.92
CA VAL A 385 54.84 107.55 78.32
C VAL A 385 53.77 107.37 77.17
N LEU A 386 53.03 106.23 77.07
CA LEU A 386 51.87 105.87 76.15
C LEU A 386 52.18 105.65 74.63
N GLY A 387 51.42 104.90 73.77
CA GLY A 387 50.16 104.10 73.87
C GLY A 387 49.87 103.15 72.64
N PHE A 388 48.76 102.38 72.63
CA PHE A 388 48.37 101.22 71.74
C PHE A 388 47.20 101.55 70.72
N PRO A 389 46.53 100.65 69.90
CA PRO A 389 46.72 99.23 69.48
C PRO A 389 46.42 98.82 67.97
N GLY A 390 46.59 97.52 67.61
CA GLY A 390 45.96 96.81 66.44
C GLY A 390 46.94 95.89 65.64
N ARG A 391 46.87 94.55 65.46
CA ARG A 391 45.85 93.48 65.19
C ARG A 391 45.18 93.54 63.79
N LEU A 392 44.88 92.46 63.06
CA LEU A 392 45.11 90.98 63.17
C LEU A 392 45.95 90.48 61.93
N VAL A 393 46.00 89.27 61.35
CA VAL A 393 45.31 87.92 61.35
C VAL A 393 46.39 86.87 60.94
N GLY A 394 46.38 85.55 61.25
CA GLY A 394 45.53 84.67 62.06
C GLY A 394 45.17 83.33 61.36
N GLY A 395 45.64 82.17 61.86
CA GLY A 395 45.24 80.81 61.40
C GLY A 395 45.52 79.72 62.44
N ILE A 396 44.62 78.74 62.64
CA ILE A 396 44.69 77.76 63.76
C ILE A 396 43.78 76.51 63.58
N LEU A 397 43.93 75.54 64.48
CA LEU A 397 43.32 74.20 64.49
C LEU A 397 42.22 74.04 65.59
N GLY A 398 41.12 73.31 65.33
CA GLY A 398 40.40 72.47 66.32
C GLY A 398 39.27 73.02 67.22
N GLY A 399 38.02 72.59 66.94
CA GLY A 399 37.07 71.91 67.88
C GLY A 399 36.33 72.63 69.04
N GLY A 400 34.99 72.43 69.15
CA GLY A 400 34.29 72.39 70.46
C GLY A 400 32.81 72.86 70.62
N SER A 401 31.85 71.91 70.55
CA SER A 401 30.59 71.81 71.37
C SER A 401 29.38 72.80 71.26
N ARG A 402 28.18 72.24 70.99
CA ARG A 402 26.80 72.55 71.50
C ARG A 402 26.17 73.96 71.25
N GLU A 403 24.86 74.13 70.96
CA GLU A 403 23.71 73.21 70.75
C GLU A 403 22.46 73.93 70.16
N SER A 404 21.66 73.28 69.28
CA SER A 404 20.17 73.26 69.25
C SER A 404 19.55 72.91 67.87
N SER A 405 18.67 71.90 67.85
CA SER A 405 17.57 71.58 66.88
C SER A 405 17.66 72.11 65.43
N SER A 406 17.67 71.29 64.36
CA SER A 406 16.70 70.20 64.09
C SER A 406 17.07 69.36 62.83
N ALA A 407 16.58 68.11 62.78
CA ALA A 407 16.39 67.23 61.61
C ALA A 407 17.56 66.91 60.64
N LEU A 408 17.95 65.62 60.65
CA LEU A 408 18.46 64.77 59.55
C LEU A 408 19.74 65.15 58.77
N SER A 409 20.64 64.23 58.36
CA SER A 409 21.11 62.94 58.91
C SER A 409 22.25 62.44 57.99
N GLU A 410 23.48 62.89 58.20
CA GLU A 410 24.64 62.31 57.49
C GLU A 410 25.93 62.62 58.26
N ASN A 411 26.48 61.63 58.98
CA ASN A 411 27.81 61.57 59.60
C ASN A 411 27.90 60.29 60.48
N GLN A 412 27.91 59.11 59.85
CA GLN A 412 28.41 57.89 60.50
C GLN A 412 29.91 57.78 60.20
N SER A 413 30.72 57.43 61.20
CA SER A 413 32.17 57.34 61.03
C SER A 413 32.54 56.13 60.18
N PHE A 414 33.68 56.19 59.49
CA PHE A 414 34.25 55.03 58.81
C PHE A 414 34.44 53.84 59.77
N ALA A 415 34.70 54.10 61.06
CA ALA A 415 34.77 53.08 62.09
C ALA A 415 33.41 52.41 62.37
N ASP A 416 32.31 53.18 62.38
CA ASP A 416 30.96 52.65 62.60
C ASP A 416 30.54 51.78 61.42
N LEU A 417 30.82 52.23 60.18
CA LEU A 417 30.61 51.45 58.97
C LEU A 417 31.47 50.17 58.92
N TRP A 418 32.66 50.18 59.52
CA TRP A 418 33.49 48.97 59.67
C TRP A 418 32.95 48.03 60.73
N VAL A 419 32.37 48.54 61.82
CA VAL A 419 31.70 47.73 62.84
C VAL A 419 30.42 47.10 62.28
N ASP A 420 29.58 47.87 61.57
CA ASP A 420 28.40 47.35 60.87
C ASP A 420 28.79 46.33 59.79
N PHE A 421 29.88 46.56 59.05
CA PHE A 421 30.40 45.58 58.09
C PHE A 421 30.83 44.27 58.77
N LEU A 422 31.61 44.35 59.86
CA LEU A 422 32.05 43.16 60.61
C LEU A 422 30.88 42.42 61.25
N LEU A 423 29.93 43.13 61.87
CA LEU A 423 28.72 42.53 62.44
C LEU A 423 27.90 41.84 61.36
N LYS A 424 27.71 42.48 60.20
CA LYS A 424 26.98 41.91 59.06
C LYS A 424 27.70 40.75 58.40
N GLU A 425 29.04 40.76 58.33
CA GLU A 425 29.83 39.63 57.84
C GLU A 425 29.76 38.43 58.83
N THR A 426 29.74 38.68 60.14
CA THR A 426 29.47 37.63 61.13
C THR A 426 28.04 37.09 61.05
N GLU A 427 27.04 37.95 60.89
CA GLU A 427 25.63 37.53 60.74
C GLU A 427 25.40 36.77 59.42
N GLU A 428 26.07 37.17 58.32
CA GLU A 428 26.06 36.41 57.07
C GLU A 428 26.81 35.08 57.15
N ARG A 429 27.89 34.97 57.94
CA ARG A 429 28.55 33.69 58.23
C ARG A 429 27.63 32.77 59.02
N GLU A 430 27.04 33.26 60.11
CA GLU A 430 26.14 32.48 60.96
C GLU A 430 24.88 32.05 60.19
N LYS A 431 24.32 32.91 59.32
CA LYS A 431 23.24 32.55 58.40
C LYS A 431 23.64 31.54 57.33
N ARG A 432 24.88 31.56 56.83
CA ARG A 432 25.39 30.52 55.91
C ARG A 432 25.58 29.19 56.63
N GLU A 433 26.14 29.17 57.83
CA GLU A 433 26.29 27.95 58.63
C GLU A 433 24.93 27.36 59.05
N LEU A 434 23.92 28.19 59.34
CA LEU A 434 22.53 27.76 59.57
C LEU A 434 21.84 27.24 58.29
N ALA A 435 22.17 27.77 57.12
CA ALA A 435 21.65 27.30 55.84
C ALA A 435 22.32 25.98 55.39
N GLU A 436 23.64 25.84 55.56
CA GLU A 436 24.36 24.61 55.22
C GLU A 436 24.02 23.47 56.19
N SER A 437 23.86 23.74 57.48
CA SER A 437 23.41 22.73 58.46
C SER A 437 21.95 22.29 58.30
N THR A 438 21.12 23.04 57.55
CA THR A 438 19.76 22.62 57.16
C THR A 438 19.67 22.06 55.73
N GLY A 439 20.64 22.34 54.86
CA GLY A 439 20.78 21.74 53.53
C GLY A 439 21.50 20.37 53.50
N ALA A 440 22.16 19.97 54.58
CA ALA A 440 23.03 18.79 54.63
C ALA A 440 22.34 17.43 54.91
N LEU A 441 21.23 17.13 54.23
CA LEU A 441 20.68 15.77 54.15
C LEU A 441 20.39 15.39 52.68
N ALA A 442 21.26 14.53 52.11
CA ALA A 442 21.36 14.15 50.70
C ALA A 442 21.70 15.32 49.74
N GLY A 443 22.90 15.45 49.18
CA GLY A 443 24.04 14.52 49.09
C GLY A 443 23.85 13.44 48.01
N GLY A 444 24.70 13.33 46.97
CA GLY A 444 25.87 14.14 46.63
C GLY A 444 26.49 13.81 45.26
N SER A 445 27.50 14.58 44.85
CA SER A 445 28.34 14.43 43.63
C SER A 445 29.21 13.14 43.65
N PRO A 446 29.96 12.73 42.58
CA PRO A 446 30.49 13.48 41.42
C PRO A 446 30.23 12.80 40.03
N GLY A 447 30.73 13.26 38.86
CA GLY A 447 31.48 14.46 38.46
C GLY A 447 32.32 14.25 37.18
N ASN A 448 33.22 15.21 36.88
CA ASN A 448 34.21 15.25 35.77
C ASN A 448 33.73 15.52 34.33
N SER A 449 34.66 16.10 33.55
CA SER A 449 34.50 16.62 32.19
C SER A 449 35.43 15.91 31.20
N ALA A 450 35.00 15.76 29.94
CA ALA A 450 35.84 15.87 28.72
C ALA A 450 35.05 15.52 27.43
N THR A 451 35.44 16.14 26.31
CA THR A 451 35.12 15.75 24.91
C THR A 451 36.29 14.94 24.31
N PRO A 452 36.28 14.41 23.05
CA PRO A 452 35.25 14.39 21.98
C PRO A 452 35.06 12.99 21.32
N LEU A 453 34.47 12.96 20.08
CA LEU A 453 34.59 11.95 18.98
C LEU A 453 33.49 10.86 18.78
N ARG A 454 32.57 11.14 17.83
CA ARG A 454 32.32 10.47 16.50
C ARG A 454 32.79 9.00 16.27
N PRO A 455 32.21 8.22 15.31
CA PRO A 455 30.82 8.03 14.81
C PRO A 455 30.34 6.53 14.91
N HIS A 456 29.26 6.16 14.16
CA HIS A 456 28.68 4.81 13.93
C HIS A 456 27.68 4.32 15.01
N GLN A 457 26.59 3.59 14.71
CA GLN A 457 25.74 3.41 13.49
C GLN A 457 24.46 2.64 13.91
N SER A 458 23.50 2.44 13.00
CA SER A 458 22.47 1.37 13.06
C SER A 458 21.42 1.38 14.19
N ALA A 459 20.29 2.04 13.88
CA ALA A 459 18.91 1.54 14.02
C ALA A 459 18.50 0.61 15.19
N THR A 460 17.61 1.15 16.05
CA THR A 460 16.40 0.41 16.49
C THR A 460 15.21 1.36 16.69
N ILE A 461 14.05 0.92 16.22
CA ILE A 461 12.68 1.34 16.60
C ILE A 461 12.31 0.45 17.81
N PRO A 462 11.67 0.95 18.90
CA PRO A 462 10.19 1.00 18.91
C PRO A 462 9.46 1.99 19.87
N ASP A 463 8.12 1.96 19.72
CA ASP A 463 7.04 2.22 20.70
C ASP A 463 6.57 3.65 21.08
N ALA A 464 5.34 3.66 21.66
CA ALA A 464 4.44 4.78 22.01
C ALA A 464 3.91 5.60 20.80
N GLU A 465 2.75 5.29 20.23
CA GLU A 465 1.37 5.42 20.78
C GLU A 465 0.98 6.83 21.23
N PHE A 466 0.03 7.45 20.51
CA PHE A 466 -1.09 8.20 21.11
C PHE A 466 -2.30 8.14 20.17
N ALA A 467 -3.51 8.13 20.75
CA ALA A 467 -4.72 7.67 20.07
C ALA A 467 -5.59 8.78 19.44
N THR A 468 -6.50 8.40 18.54
CA THR A 468 -7.81 9.06 18.41
C THR A 468 -8.87 8.08 17.90
N VAL A 469 -10.15 8.36 18.19
CA VAL A 469 -11.24 7.38 18.19
C VAL A 469 -12.17 7.50 16.97
N PRO A 470 -12.60 6.38 16.35
CA PRO A 470 -13.78 6.35 15.48
C PRO A 470 -15.04 5.93 16.27
N LEU A 471 -16.09 6.78 16.30
CA LEU A 471 -17.44 6.37 16.69
C LEU A 471 -18.22 5.90 15.47
N THR A 472 -18.87 4.74 15.54
CA THR A 472 -20.33 4.57 15.34
C THR A 472 -20.77 3.13 15.62
N SER A 473 -22.05 2.94 15.94
CA SER A 473 -22.61 1.71 16.53
C SER A 473 -23.29 0.78 15.51
N PRO A 474 -23.48 -0.51 15.83
CA PRO A 474 -23.93 -1.52 14.85
C PRO A 474 -25.45 -1.64 14.70
N VAL A 475 -25.89 -2.23 13.60
CA VAL A 475 -27.20 -2.87 13.45
C VAL A 475 -26.98 -4.36 13.27
N ASN A 476 -27.63 -5.18 14.12
CA ASN A 476 -27.45 -6.62 14.15
C ASN A 476 -28.81 -7.31 13.92
N THR A 477 -28.98 -7.99 12.80
CA THR A 477 -30.18 -8.81 12.51
C THR A 477 -29.79 -10.07 11.76
N SER A 478 -29.59 -11.16 12.50
CA SER A 478 -29.62 -12.52 12.01
C SER A 478 -30.89 -13.20 12.52
N GLU A 479 -31.64 -13.90 11.67
CA GLU A 479 -31.95 -15.34 11.85
C GLU A 479 -32.93 -15.95 10.84
N HIS A 480 -32.98 -17.29 10.86
CA HIS A 480 -34.12 -18.15 10.52
C HIS A 480 -34.56 -18.30 9.05
N THR A 481 -33.75 -19.04 8.29
CA THR A 481 -34.19 -19.76 7.08
C THR A 481 -35.12 -20.93 7.42
N ARG A 482 -36.26 -21.08 6.73
CA ARG A 482 -37.03 -22.34 6.64
C ARG A 482 -37.47 -22.61 5.19
N PRO A 483 -37.59 -23.88 4.76
CA PRO A 483 -37.97 -24.22 3.40
C PRO A 483 -39.49 -24.10 3.16
N ILE A 484 -39.87 -23.74 1.94
CA ILE A 484 -41.27 -23.75 1.49
C ILE A 484 -41.56 -25.06 0.76
N SER A 485 -42.51 -25.83 1.29
CA SER A 485 -43.10 -26.99 0.63
C SER A 485 -44.16 -26.54 -0.38
N GLY A 486 -43.92 -26.71 -1.68
CA GLY A 486 -44.92 -26.43 -2.71
C GLY A 486 -45.96 -27.55 -2.82
N SER A 487 -47.20 -27.29 -2.41
CA SER A 487 -48.35 -28.16 -2.69
C SER A 487 -48.93 -27.81 -4.06
N SER A 488 -48.90 -28.76 -5.00
CA SER A 488 -49.59 -28.60 -6.28
C SER A 488 -51.03 -29.08 -6.17
N SER A 489 -51.99 -28.17 -6.34
CA SER A 489 -53.40 -28.54 -6.50
C SER A 489 -53.72 -28.90 -7.95
N ARG A 490 -54.79 -29.67 -8.13
CA ARG A 490 -55.43 -29.96 -9.41
C ARG A 490 -55.79 -28.65 -10.13
N TYR A 491 -55.49 -28.55 -11.42
CA TYR A 491 -56.47 -28.82 -12.48
C TYR A 491 -55.79 -29.28 -13.77
#